data_AF-A0AAN8ZVZ4-F1
#
_entry.id   AF-A0AAN8ZVZ4-F1
#
_cell.length_a   1.000
_cell.length_b   1.000
_cell.length_c   1.000
_cell.angle_alpha   90.00
_cell.angle_beta   90.00
_cell.angle_gamma   90.00
#
_symmetry.space_group_name_H-M   'P 1'
#
loop_
_entity.id
_entity.type
_entity.pdbx_description
1 polymer ?
#
loop_
_entity_poly.entity_id
_entity_poly.type
_entity_poly.pdbx_seq_one_letter_code
_entity_poly.pdbx_strand_id
1 'polypeptide(L)'
;AHGVALRPGSPRPIMKTRAAIMVHTNLPLRIMRRLCQDMILPRKAGRNPNWPINATNIRQESLQRMAGKTFDDFAYLVKHRTGRRHGRVSQVSIRLGQKISACPAWMLPTDKSLLPLQPHIAFPKPPKGPDGSLIYTPVPNRELPVINNTSPSLLKRRAYEETNGMDGKYLALHEFFSLQIGFNF
;
A
#
# COMPACT_ATOMS: atom_id res chain seq x y z
N ALA A 1 53.22 -10.94 16.05
CA ALA A 1 52.77 -10.58 14.69
C ALA A 1 52.11 -11.80 14.05
N HIS A 2 50.78 -11.86 13.94
CA HIS A 2 50.08 -12.97 13.26
C HIS A 2 48.77 -12.50 12.59
N GLY A 3 48.76 -12.54 11.24
CA GLY A 3 47.65 -13.12 10.46
C GLY A 3 46.40 -12.30 10.17
N VAL A 4 46.50 -11.13 9.52
CA VAL A 4 45.35 -10.60 8.77
C VAL A 4 45.25 -11.37 7.46
N ALA A 5 44.20 -12.18 7.30
CA ALA A 5 43.90 -12.85 6.03
C ALA A 5 43.46 -11.81 4.98
N LEU A 6 44.44 -11.22 4.28
CA LEU A 6 44.20 -10.39 3.10
C LEU A 6 43.82 -11.31 1.94
N ARG A 7 42.54 -11.34 1.57
CA ARG A 7 42.11 -11.93 0.30
C ARG A 7 42.74 -11.11 -0.84
N PRO A 8 43.38 -11.72 -1.85
CA PRO A 8 43.91 -11.00 -3.00
C PRO A 8 42.73 -10.60 -3.90
N GLY A 9 42.19 -9.43 -3.62
CA GLY A 9 41.18 -8.79 -4.44
C GLY A 9 41.23 -7.32 -4.12
N SER A 10 41.68 -6.51 -5.08
CA SER A 10 41.46 -5.06 -5.04
C SER A 10 39.98 -4.84 -4.69
N PRO A 11 39.64 -3.97 -3.72
CA PRO A 11 38.26 -3.60 -3.49
C PRO A 11 37.74 -3.10 -4.82
N ARG A 12 36.91 -3.92 -5.50
CA ARG A 12 36.25 -3.47 -6.72
C ARG A 12 35.63 -2.13 -6.33
N PRO A 13 35.80 -1.05 -7.10
CA PRO A 13 35.08 0.17 -6.83
C PRO A 13 33.60 -0.20 -6.83
N ILE A 14 33.05 -0.42 -5.64
CA ILE A 14 31.64 -0.59 -5.42
C ILE A 14 31.14 0.80 -5.71
N MET A 15 30.76 1.02 -6.98
CA MET A 15 29.88 2.11 -7.34
C MET A 15 28.84 2.17 -6.23
N LYS A 16 28.68 3.33 -5.59
CA LYS A 16 27.71 3.51 -4.52
C LYS A 16 26.32 3.21 -5.12
N THR A 17 25.91 1.95 -5.11
CA THR A 17 24.59 1.54 -5.53
C THR A 17 23.68 1.91 -4.38
N ARG A 18 22.75 2.82 -4.65
CA ARG A 18 21.69 3.13 -3.70
C ARG A 18 21.00 1.82 -3.35
N ALA A 19 20.94 1.49 -2.06
CA ALA A 19 20.24 0.29 -1.61
C ALA A 19 18.78 0.34 -2.09
N ALA A 20 18.32 -0.76 -2.70
CA ALA A 20 16.91 -0.95 -2.99
C ALA A 20 16.17 -1.20 -1.66
N ILE A 21 15.04 -0.52 -1.46
CA ILE A 21 14.22 -0.66 -0.25
C ILE A 21 12.75 -0.79 -0.64
N MET A 22 12.04 -1.69 0.04
CA MET A 22 10.58 -1.79 0.00
C MET A 22 10.02 -1.27 1.31
N VAL A 23 9.09 -0.33 1.23
CA VAL A 23 8.40 0.23 2.41
C VAL A 23 6.94 -0.16 2.35
N HIS A 24 6.53 -1.04 3.24
CA HIS A 24 5.13 -1.39 3.47
C HIS A 24 4.67 -0.85 4.83
N THR A 25 3.49 -0.24 4.89
CA THR A 25 2.99 0.38 6.13
C THR A 25 1.95 -0.51 6.79
N ASN A 26 2.22 -0.94 8.02
CA ASN A 26 1.35 -1.83 8.78
C ASN A 26 0.14 -1.07 9.37
N LEU A 27 -0.90 -1.82 9.79
CA LEU A 27 -2.13 -1.24 10.34
C LEU A 27 -1.90 -0.31 11.55
N PRO A 28 -1.10 -0.69 12.58
CA PRO A 28 -0.82 0.19 13.72
C PRO A 28 -0.18 1.51 13.30
N LEU A 29 0.71 1.47 12.31
CA LEU A 29 1.39 2.66 11.78
C LEU A 29 0.40 3.61 11.09
N ARG A 30 -0.61 3.06 10.39
CA ARG A 30 -1.69 3.83 9.77
C ARG A 30 -2.58 4.48 10.82
N ILE A 31 -2.90 3.78 11.90
CA ILE A 31 -3.70 4.28 13.03
C ILE A 31 -2.94 5.40 13.76
N MET A 32 -1.67 5.18 14.10
CA MET A 32 -0.79 6.18 14.74
C MET A 32 -0.78 7.50 13.96
N ARG A 33 -0.66 7.45 12.63
CA ARG A 33 -0.68 8.63 11.76
C ARG A 33 -2.01 9.40 11.80
N ARG A 34 -3.11 8.72 12.11
CA ARG A 34 -4.44 9.32 12.24
C ARG A 34 -4.68 9.89 13.63
N LEU A 35 -4.20 9.22 14.68
CA LEU A 35 -4.32 9.65 16.08
C LEU A 35 -3.45 10.87 16.38
N CYS A 36 -2.20 10.89 15.90
CA CYS A 36 -1.23 11.96 16.16
C CYS A 36 -1.12 12.96 15.00
N GLN A 37 -2.23 13.29 14.33
CA GLN A 37 -2.24 14.24 13.20
C GLN A 37 -1.78 15.65 13.58
N ASP A 38 -2.05 16.04 14.83
CA ASP A 38 -1.62 17.27 15.48
C ASP A 38 -0.09 17.39 15.54
N MET A 39 0.61 16.29 15.81
CA MET A 39 2.08 16.28 15.89
C MET A 39 2.74 16.06 14.52
N ILE A 40 2.16 15.18 13.69
CA ILE A 40 2.70 14.83 12.37
C ILE A 40 2.50 15.97 11.37
N LEU A 41 1.40 16.73 11.51
CA LEU A 41 1.03 17.82 10.62
C LEU A 41 1.08 17.38 9.14
N PRO A 42 0.25 16.41 8.70
CA PRO A 42 0.41 15.74 7.41
C PRO A 42 0.36 16.71 6.20
N ARG A 43 -0.35 17.84 6.31
CA ARG A 43 -0.37 18.88 5.27
C ARG A 43 0.98 19.60 5.12
N LYS A 44 1.69 19.79 6.23
CA LYS A 44 3.03 20.42 6.28
C LYS A 44 4.08 19.42 5.83
N ALA A 45 4.10 18.22 6.43
CA ALA A 45 5.03 17.15 6.07
C ALA A 45 4.93 16.76 4.59
N GLY A 46 3.70 16.67 4.05
CA GLY A 46 3.50 16.33 2.63
C GLY A 46 3.99 17.40 1.63
N ARG A 47 4.18 18.65 2.07
CA ARG A 47 4.76 19.73 1.25
C ARG A 47 6.26 19.93 1.49
N ASN A 48 6.81 19.33 2.56
CA ASN A 48 8.18 19.54 3.00
C ASN A 48 8.84 18.17 3.29
N PRO A 49 9.34 17.46 2.28
CA PRO A 49 9.87 16.10 2.44
C PRO A 49 11.09 16.02 3.37
N ASN A 50 11.86 17.10 3.47
CA ASN A 50 13.06 17.19 4.31
C ASN A 50 12.74 17.70 5.73
N TRP A 51 11.47 17.99 6.04
CA TRP A 51 11.06 18.44 7.38
C TRP A 51 11.19 17.28 8.38
N PRO A 52 12.01 17.41 9.43
CA PRO A 52 12.21 16.32 10.38
C PRO A 52 10.93 16.04 11.16
N ILE A 53 10.54 14.77 11.23
CA ILE A 53 9.40 14.28 12.00
C ILE A 53 9.94 13.57 13.24
N ASN A 54 9.50 13.99 14.42
CA ASN A 54 9.92 13.38 15.68
C ASN A 54 9.20 12.02 15.91
N ALA A 55 9.74 10.98 15.29
CA ALA A 55 9.15 9.64 15.30
C ALA A 55 9.19 8.95 16.68
N THR A 56 10.05 9.37 17.60
CA THR A 56 10.06 8.83 18.98
C THR A 56 8.90 9.38 19.78
N ASN A 57 8.70 10.70 19.73
CA ASN A 57 7.60 11.36 20.42
C ASN A 57 6.23 10.88 19.90
N ILE A 58 6.08 10.80 18.57
CA ILE A 58 4.83 10.29 17.96
C ILE A 58 4.53 8.86 18.41
N ARG A 59 5.54 8.00 18.51
CA ARG A 59 5.35 6.62 18.99
C ARG A 59 4.87 6.60 20.44
N GLN A 60 5.53 7.35 21.32
CA GLN A 60 5.17 7.45 22.74
C GLN A 60 3.73 7.95 22.93
N GLU A 61 3.39 9.08 22.30
CA GLU A 61 2.05 9.65 22.36
C GLU A 61 0.99 8.69 21.80
N SER A 62 1.28 8.03 20.67
CA SER A 62 0.32 7.10 20.08
C SER A 62 0.04 5.89 20.97
N LEU A 63 1.06 5.38 21.67
CA LEU A 63 0.87 4.28 22.62
C LEU A 63 -0.01 4.71 23.80
N GLN A 64 0.19 5.93 24.30
CA GLN A 64 -0.65 6.51 25.35
C GLN A 64 -2.11 6.69 24.87
N ARG A 65 -2.33 7.21 23.65
CA ARG A 65 -3.67 7.39 23.07
C ARG A 65 -4.38 6.06 22.76
N MET A 66 -3.62 5.01 22.48
CA MET A 66 -4.12 3.65 22.25
C MET A 66 -4.26 2.82 23.53
N ALA A 67 -3.77 3.31 24.68
CA ALA A 67 -3.81 2.57 25.93
C ALA A 67 -5.24 2.19 26.34
N GLY A 68 -5.45 0.92 26.68
CA GLY A 68 -6.74 0.38 27.10
C GLY A 68 -7.77 0.17 25.98
N LYS A 69 -7.39 0.34 24.70
CA LYS A 69 -8.27 0.13 23.54
C LYS A 69 -7.72 -0.95 22.63
N THR A 70 -8.61 -1.67 21.98
CA THR A 70 -8.26 -2.67 20.98
C THR A 70 -8.06 -2.01 19.61
N PHE A 71 -7.38 -2.70 18.68
CA PHE A 71 -7.22 -2.18 17.32
C PHE A 71 -8.56 -2.05 16.56
N ASP A 72 -9.55 -2.86 16.92
CA ASP A 72 -10.89 -2.82 16.32
C ASP A 72 -11.61 -1.51 16.65
N ASP A 73 -11.38 -0.96 17.84
CA ASP A 73 -11.89 0.35 18.24
C ASP A 73 -11.37 1.47 17.32
N PHE A 74 -10.21 1.27 16.69
CA PHE A 74 -9.60 2.21 15.75
C PHE A 74 -9.87 1.88 14.29
N ALA A 75 -10.64 0.82 14.00
CA ALA A 75 -10.93 0.41 12.63
C ALA A 75 -11.59 1.54 11.83
N TYR A 76 -12.40 2.40 12.46
CA TYR A 76 -13.01 3.56 11.77
C TYR A 76 -11.97 4.53 11.19
N LEU A 77 -10.83 4.73 11.85
CA LEU A 77 -9.76 5.62 11.39
C LEU A 77 -9.10 5.13 10.08
N VAL A 78 -9.17 3.83 9.84
CA VAL A 78 -8.53 3.17 8.69
C VAL A 78 -9.53 2.79 7.60
N LYS A 79 -10.76 2.41 7.99
CA LYS A 79 -11.87 2.04 7.09
C LYS A 79 -12.32 3.20 6.20
N HIS A 80 -11.99 4.45 6.56
CA HIS A 80 -12.20 5.56 5.66
C HIS A 80 -11.15 5.56 4.52
N ARG A 81 -11.57 5.04 3.35
CA ARG A 81 -11.49 5.84 2.12
C ARG A 81 -12.11 7.20 2.49
N THR A 82 -11.29 8.13 2.96
CA THR A 82 -11.72 9.50 3.20
C THR A 82 -12.11 10.08 1.85
N GLY A 83 -13.32 9.84 1.36
CA GLY A 83 -14.51 10.48 1.90
C GLY A 83 -14.41 11.99 2.15
N ARG A 84 -13.29 12.66 1.83
CA ARG A 84 -13.44 14.02 1.33
C ARG A 84 -14.23 13.80 0.06
N ARG A 85 -15.52 14.12 0.10
CA ARG A 85 -16.27 14.28 -1.14
C ARG A 85 -15.51 15.36 -1.88
N HIS A 86 -14.63 14.92 -2.78
CA HIS A 86 -14.04 15.82 -3.74
C HIS A 86 -15.25 16.44 -4.43
N GLY A 87 -15.39 17.76 -4.29
CA GLY A 87 -16.50 18.47 -4.92
C GLY A 87 -16.55 18.08 -6.39
N ARG A 88 -17.74 18.12 -6.99
CA ARG A 88 -17.86 17.80 -8.42
C ARG A 88 -16.92 18.71 -9.21
N VAL A 89 -16.29 18.20 -10.26
CA VAL A 89 -15.38 18.97 -11.12
C VAL A 89 -16.08 20.22 -11.68
N SER A 90 -17.39 20.15 -11.92
CA SER A 90 -18.23 21.30 -12.27
C SER A 90 -18.20 22.43 -11.24
N GLN A 91 -18.27 22.11 -9.94
CA GLN A 91 -18.18 23.11 -8.86
C GLN A 91 -16.80 23.78 -8.80
N VAL A 92 -15.73 23.02 -9.08
CA VAL A 92 -14.38 23.59 -9.18
C VAL A 92 -14.30 24.55 -10.37
N SER A 93 -14.88 24.17 -11.51
CA SER A 93 -14.83 24.98 -12.73
C SER A 93 -15.62 26.29 -12.59
N ILE A 94 -16.77 26.26 -11.90
CA ILE A 94 -17.53 27.47 -11.54
C ILE A 94 -16.68 28.40 -10.65
N ARG A 95 -15.99 27.87 -9.63
CA ARG A 95 -15.09 28.66 -8.76
C ARG A 95 -13.90 29.28 -9.50
N LEU A 96 -13.47 28.66 -10.60
CA LEU A 96 -12.41 29.15 -11.47
C LEU A 96 -12.91 30.18 -12.51
N GLY A 97 -14.20 30.51 -12.51
CA GLY A 97 -14.77 31.58 -13.35
C GLY A 97 -15.62 31.10 -14.53
N GLN A 98 -15.95 29.81 -14.63
CA GLN A 98 -16.96 29.39 -15.60
C GLN A 98 -18.34 29.95 -15.21
N LYS A 99 -18.90 30.77 -16.10
CA LYS A 99 -20.22 31.41 -15.94
C LYS A 99 -21.38 30.48 -16.31
N ILE A 100 -21.08 29.39 -17.03
CA ILE A 100 -22.07 28.40 -17.46
C ILE A 100 -22.26 27.41 -16.31
N SER A 101 -23.42 27.46 -15.66
CA SER A 101 -23.76 26.54 -14.57
C SER A 101 -24.05 25.12 -15.06
N ALA A 102 -24.23 24.92 -16.37
CA ALA A 102 -24.46 23.61 -16.95
C ALA A 102 -23.15 22.80 -16.99
N CYS A 103 -23.21 21.53 -16.59
CA CYS A 103 -22.10 20.62 -16.76
C CYS A 103 -21.91 20.38 -18.26
N PRO A 104 -20.78 20.76 -18.87
CA PRO A 104 -20.62 20.62 -20.31
C PRO A 104 -20.66 19.13 -20.69
N ALA A 105 -21.18 18.81 -21.88
CA ALA A 105 -21.43 17.43 -22.31
C ALA A 105 -20.18 16.53 -22.24
N TRP A 106 -18.98 17.08 -22.49
CA TRP A 106 -17.71 16.36 -22.37
C TRP A 106 -17.30 16.02 -20.92
N MET A 107 -17.91 16.65 -19.92
CA MET A 107 -17.65 16.40 -18.49
C MET A 107 -18.60 15.32 -17.92
N LEU A 108 -19.65 14.94 -18.65
CA LEU A 108 -20.50 13.81 -18.29
C LEU A 108 -19.84 12.50 -18.72
N PRO A 109 -19.91 11.43 -17.92
CA PRO A 109 -19.48 10.11 -18.38
C PRO A 109 -20.20 9.74 -19.67
N THR A 110 -19.44 9.43 -20.72
CA THR A 110 -20.00 8.96 -21.98
C THR A 110 -20.80 7.69 -21.73
N ASP A 111 -22.01 7.61 -22.30
CA ASP A 111 -22.80 6.39 -22.24
C ASP A 111 -22.00 5.22 -22.81
N LYS A 112 -22.03 4.08 -22.11
CA LYS A 112 -21.24 2.91 -22.49
C LYS A 112 -21.57 2.40 -23.90
N SER A 113 -22.79 2.66 -24.38
CA SER A 113 -23.22 2.32 -25.74
C SER A 113 -22.52 3.13 -26.83
N LEU A 114 -22.05 4.34 -26.51
CA LEU A 114 -21.37 5.24 -27.44
C LEU A 114 -19.84 5.06 -27.39
N LEU A 115 -19.32 4.26 -26.45
CA LEU A 115 -17.89 4.00 -26.36
C LEU A 115 -17.44 3.12 -27.55
N PRO A 116 -16.33 3.48 -28.23
CA PRO A 116 -15.80 2.65 -29.30
C PRO A 116 -15.42 1.28 -28.74
N LEU A 117 -16.08 0.24 -29.26
CA LEU A 117 -15.76 -1.15 -28.93
C LEU A 117 -14.38 -1.48 -29.50
N GLN A 118 -13.52 -2.06 -28.66
CA GLN A 118 -12.23 -2.57 -29.12
C GLN A 118 -12.49 -3.69 -30.14
N PRO A 119 -11.84 -3.68 -31.31
CA PRO A 119 -12.06 -4.71 -32.34
C PRO A 119 -11.54 -6.07 -31.89
N HIS A 120 -10.61 -6.10 -30.94
CA HIS A 120 -9.98 -7.30 -30.43
C HIS A 120 -9.82 -7.24 -28.90
N ILE A 121 -10.14 -8.35 -28.24
CA ILE A 121 -9.97 -8.51 -26.80
C ILE A 121 -8.66 -9.26 -26.56
N ALA A 122 -7.61 -8.54 -26.18
CA ALA A 122 -6.27 -9.11 -25.97
C ALA A 122 -6.20 -10.19 -24.87
N PHE A 123 -7.11 -10.13 -23.89
CA PHE A 123 -7.21 -11.08 -22.79
C PHE A 123 -8.67 -11.48 -22.59
N PRO A 124 -9.17 -12.50 -23.31
CA PRO A 124 -10.55 -12.96 -23.14
C PRO A 124 -10.76 -13.45 -21.71
N LYS A 125 -11.96 -13.20 -21.15
CA LYS A 125 -12.32 -13.75 -19.85
C LYS A 125 -12.26 -15.29 -19.95
N PRO A 126 -11.71 -15.98 -18.93
CA PRO A 126 -11.60 -17.42 -18.99
C PRO A 126 -12.99 -18.06 -19.06
N PRO A 127 -13.12 -19.22 -19.72
CA PRO A 127 -14.40 -19.90 -19.86
C PRO A 127 -14.98 -20.23 -18.49
N LYS A 128 -16.27 -19.95 -18.31
CA LYS A 128 -17.01 -20.27 -17.09
C LYS A 128 -17.79 -21.57 -17.28
N GLY A 129 -17.81 -22.40 -16.25
CA GLY A 129 -18.65 -23.60 -16.20
C GLY A 129 -20.13 -23.26 -16.02
N PRO A 130 -21.03 -24.26 -16.09
CA PRO A 130 -22.47 -24.08 -15.89
C PRO A 130 -22.82 -23.48 -14.52
N ASP A 131 -21.97 -23.72 -13.51
CA ASP A 131 -22.12 -23.18 -12.14
C ASP A 131 -21.51 -21.79 -11.95
N GLY A 132 -21.00 -21.17 -13.03
CA GLY A 132 -20.33 -19.86 -12.99
C GLY A 132 -18.89 -19.88 -12.46
N SER A 133 -18.39 -21.06 -12.06
CA SER A 133 -17.00 -21.28 -11.68
C SER A 133 -16.06 -21.13 -12.87
N LEU A 134 -14.84 -20.67 -12.60
CA LEU A 134 -13.85 -20.42 -13.63
C LEU A 134 -13.17 -21.73 -14.01
N ILE A 135 -13.24 -22.11 -15.29
CA ILE A 135 -12.59 -23.33 -15.78
C ILE A 135 -11.10 -23.02 -15.94
N TYR A 136 -10.33 -23.34 -14.90
CA TYR A 136 -8.88 -23.38 -14.97
C TYR A 136 -8.40 -24.82 -14.75
N THR A 137 -7.43 -25.24 -15.55
CA THR A 137 -6.55 -26.33 -15.15
C THR A 137 -5.60 -25.80 -14.07
N PRO A 138 -5.57 -26.39 -12.86
CA PRO A 138 -4.61 -25.98 -11.84
C PRO A 138 -3.20 -26.15 -12.38
N VAL A 139 -2.44 -25.06 -12.50
CA VAL A 139 -1.01 -25.16 -12.80
C VAL A 139 -0.34 -25.60 -11.50
N PRO A 140 0.32 -26.77 -11.46
CA PRO A 140 1.01 -27.22 -10.27
C PRO A 140 2.06 -26.18 -9.88
N ASN A 141 2.06 -25.75 -8.62
CA ASN A 141 3.09 -24.86 -8.10
C ASN A 141 4.45 -25.51 -8.35
N ARG A 142 5.36 -24.78 -9.01
CA ARG A 142 6.75 -25.21 -9.12
C ARG A 142 7.31 -25.22 -7.70
N GLU A 143 7.63 -26.40 -7.17
CA GLU A 143 8.26 -26.53 -5.86
C GLU A 143 9.55 -25.71 -5.88
N LEU A 144 9.55 -24.59 -5.16
CA LEU A 144 10.75 -23.79 -4.97
C LEU A 144 11.73 -24.64 -4.17
N PRO A 145 13.01 -24.76 -4.59
CA PRO A 145 13.98 -25.54 -3.85
C PRO A 145 14.07 -25.05 -2.41
N VAL A 146 13.95 -25.98 -1.46
CA VAL A 146 14.12 -25.72 -0.03
C VAL A 146 15.58 -25.32 0.19
N ILE A 147 15.83 -24.02 0.25
CA ILE A 147 17.15 -23.51 0.62
C ILE A 147 17.32 -23.75 2.12
N ASN A 148 18.15 -24.73 2.45
CA ASN A 148 18.52 -25.07 3.81
C ASN A 148 19.44 -23.96 4.34
N ASN A 149 18.88 -23.03 5.13
CA ASN A 149 19.61 -21.88 5.65
C ASN A 149 20.46 -22.29 6.87
N THR A 150 21.52 -23.09 6.66
CA THR A 150 22.47 -23.46 7.72
C THR A 150 23.60 -22.45 7.89
N SER A 151 23.53 -21.30 7.22
CA SER A 151 24.45 -20.17 7.45
C SER A 151 23.77 -19.18 8.40
N PRO A 152 24.35 -18.84 9.57
CA PRO A 152 23.85 -17.69 10.31
C PRO A 152 24.02 -16.48 9.39
N SER A 153 22.91 -15.79 9.08
CA SER A 153 23.00 -14.61 8.24
C SER A 153 23.92 -13.59 8.92
N LEU A 154 25.06 -13.29 8.30
CA LEU A 154 25.96 -12.20 8.72
C LEU A 154 25.24 -10.84 8.79
N LEU A 155 24.04 -10.77 8.21
CA LEU A 155 23.06 -9.74 8.46
C LEU A 155 22.16 -10.20 9.62
N LYS A 156 22.45 -9.69 10.82
CA LYS A 156 21.57 -9.75 11.99
C LYS A 156 20.12 -9.57 11.53
N ARG A 157 19.21 -10.46 11.94
CA ARG A 157 17.77 -10.32 11.72
C ARG A 157 17.40 -8.90 12.09
N ARG A 158 17.07 -8.07 11.10
CA ARG A 158 16.92 -6.63 11.30
C ARG A 158 15.59 -6.44 12.03
N ALA A 159 15.55 -5.57 13.03
CA ALA A 159 14.38 -5.33 13.87
C ALA A 159 13.07 -5.03 13.11
N TYR A 160 13.14 -4.67 11.81
CA TYR A 160 11.96 -4.49 10.95
C TYR A 160 11.16 -5.80 10.73
N GLU A 161 11.81 -6.97 10.79
CA GLU A 161 11.16 -8.24 10.47
C GLU A 161 10.25 -8.72 11.62
N GLU A 162 10.57 -8.35 12.86
CA GLU A 162 9.82 -8.73 14.07
C GLU A 162 8.47 -8.01 14.17
N THR A 163 8.37 -6.81 13.62
CA THR A 163 7.14 -6.00 13.67
C THR A 163 6.14 -6.32 12.56
N ASN A 164 6.54 -7.09 11.54
CA ASN A 164 5.69 -7.41 10.38
C ASN A 164 4.89 -8.71 10.56
N GLY A 165 5.15 -9.48 11.61
CA GLY A 165 4.45 -10.75 11.90
C GLY A 165 3.04 -10.61 12.48
N MET A 166 2.59 -9.41 12.84
CA MET A 166 1.24 -9.17 13.40
C MET A 166 0.15 -8.97 12.34
N ASP A 167 0.51 -8.80 11.05
CA ASP A 167 -0.43 -8.45 9.99
C ASP A 167 -1.30 -9.64 9.50
N GLY A 168 -0.94 -10.88 9.84
CA GLY A 168 -1.68 -12.08 9.41
C GLY A 168 -3.16 -12.12 9.84
N LYS A 169 -3.48 -11.55 11.01
CA LYS A 169 -4.88 -11.50 11.51
C LYS A 169 -5.73 -10.43 10.81
N TYR A 170 -5.13 -9.37 10.29
CA TYR A 170 -5.84 -8.24 9.66
C TYR A 170 -5.89 -8.34 8.14
N LEU A 171 -5.04 -9.17 7.52
CA LEU A 171 -5.15 -9.54 6.10
C LEU A 171 -6.44 -10.32 5.83
N ALA A 172 -6.88 -11.18 6.76
CA ALA A 172 -8.16 -11.87 6.65
C ALA A 172 -9.35 -10.89 6.55
N LEU A 173 -9.33 -9.79 7.31
CA LEU A 173 -10.38 -8.76 7.23
C LEU A 173 -10.30 -7.92 5.95
N HIS A 174 -9.10 -7.74 5.38
CA HIS A 174 -8.93 -7.05 4.11
C HIS A 174 -9.36 -7.94 2.92
N GLU A 175 -9.09 -9.25 2.96
CA GLU A 175 -9.60 -10.20 1.97
C GLU A 175 -11.12 -10.37 2.06
N PHE A 176 -11.70 -10.46 3.27
CA PHE A 176 -13.15 -10.47 3.45
C PHE A 176 -13.82 -9.19 2.93
N PHE A 177 -13.24 -8.00 3.15
CA PHE A 177 -13.76 -6.74 2.60
C PHE A 177 -13.57 -6.63 1.08
N SER A 178 -12.49 -7.20 0.54
CA SER A 178 -12.23 -7.22 -0.90
C SER A 178 -13.10 -8.23 -1.65
N LEU A 179 -13.58 -9.29 -0.99
CA LEU A 179 -14.58 -10.22 -1.51
C LEU A 179 -16.00 -9.64 -1.50
N GLN A 180 -16.32 -8.74 -0.55
CA GLN A 180 -17.64 -8.09 -0.47
C GLN A 180 -17.81 -6.94 -1.49
N ILE A 181 -16.72 -6.27 -1.87
CA ILE A 181 -16.73 -5.25 -2.92
C ILE A 181 -16.15 -5.91 -4.16
N GLY A 182 -17.03 -6.51 -4.97
CA GLY A 182 -16.70 -7.13 -6.24
C GLY A 182 -15.89 -6.20 -7.15
N PHE A 183 -14.57 -6.27 -7.04
CA PHE A 183 -13.64 -5.83 -8.07
C PHE A 183 -13.67 -6.90 -9.17
N ASN A 184 -14.68 -6.80 -10.03
CA ASN A 184 -14.62 -7.42 -11.34
C ASN A 184 -13.56 -6.66 -12.16
N PHE A 185 -12.46 -7.32 -12.48
CA PHE A 185 -11.79 -7.09 -13.77
C PHE A 185 -12.68 -7.63 -14.91
#